data_AF-A0A6B0WNN2-F1
#
_entry.id   AF-A0A6B0WNN2-F1
#
_cell.length_a   1.000
_cell.length_b   1.000
_cell.length_c   1.000
_cell.angle_alpha   90.00
_cell.angle_beta   90.00
_cell.angle_gamma   90.00
#
_symmetry.space_group_name_H-M   'P 1'
#
loop_
_entity.id
_entity.type
_entity.pdbx_description
1 polymer ?
#
loop_
_entity_poly.entity_id
_entity_poly.type
_entity_poly.pdbx_seq_one_letter_code
_entity_poly.pdbx_strand_id
1 'polypeptide(L)'
;NYNECYHCPNVHKWFTSGVVAPGSYRIASGGSVIHHAAERPGQPPAWTGPDTDGTRTRAGNGGGDGYEAYFVWPVSAIQCYPGQVVNTFRWVPLAVDRTLLIREWWFDTADLTEAQSRLVSDDWENTVAEDFGIVESVQRGVASRGYTPGPLIEDPSGVCGVHSENSVSHLQDLLLESLGDAV
;
A
#
# COMPACT_ATOMS: atom_id res chain seq x y z
N ASN A 1 -6.02 6.20 2.03
CA ASN A 1 -4.58 6.02 2.24
C ASN A 1 -4.13 4.70 1.63
N TYR A 2 -3.85 3.59 2.35
CA TYR A 2 -3.22 2.37 1.75
C TYR A 2 -3.76 1.92 0.38
N ASN A 3 -5.08 1.90 0.21
CA ASN A 3 -5.71 1.36 -1.00
C ASN A 3 -5.83 2.36 -2.16
N GLU A 4 -5.33 3.57 -2.03
CA GLU A 4 -5.14 4.52 -3.14
C GLU A 4 -3.70 4.98 -3.18
N CYS A 5 -3.26 5.53 -4.31
CA CYS A 5 -1.91 6.09 -4.42
C CYS A 5 -1.94 7.52 -4.98
N TYR A 6 -3.07 8.22 -4.80
CA TYR A 6 -3.29 9.59 -5.24
C TYR A 6 -2.34 10.56 -4.53
N HIS A 7 -2.12 10.34 -3.24
CA HIS A 7 -1.22 11.17 -2.42
C HIS A 7 0.27 10.76 -2.55
N CYS A 8 0.56 9.53 -3.00
CA CYS A 8 1.92 8.97 -3.01
C CYS A 8 2.97 9.89 -3.67
N PRO A 9 2.76 10.46 -4.87
CA PRO A 9 3.81 11.26 -5.52
C PRO A 9 4.16 12.53 -4.76
N ASN A 10 3.22 13.03 -3.95
CA ASN A 10 3.38 14.26 -3.18
C ASN A 10 3.95 14.00 -1.79
N VAL A 11 3.55 12.89 -1.16
CA VAL A 11 3.87 12.56 0.22
C VAL A 11 5.07 11.61 0.31
N HIS A 12 4.96 10.41 -0.25
CA HIS A 12 5.91 9.33 0.00
C HIS A 12 7.14 9.37 -0.90
N LYS A 13 8.05 10.31 -0.65
CA LYS A 13 9.25 10.48 -1.47
C LYS A 13 10.17 9.25 -1.42
N TRP A 14 10.33 8.64 -0.25
CA TRP A 14 11.14 7.42 -0.12
C TRP A 14 10.53 6.27 -0.94
N PHE A 15 9.23 6.03 -0.81
CA PHE A 15 8.53 4.97 -1.55
C PHE A 15 8.58 5.18 -3.07
N THR A 16 8.27 6.39 -3.54
CA THR A 16 8.14 6.73 -4.97
C THR A 16 9.47 6.97 -5.69
N SER A 17 10.59 7.01 -4.96
CA SER A 17 11.94 7.04 -5.55
C SER A 17 12.70 5.73 -5.37
N GLY A 18 12.39 4.97 -4.31
CA GLY A 18 13.15 3.79 -3.90
C GLY A 18 12.42 2.45 -4.08
N VAL A 19 11.09 2.41 -4.16
CA VAL A 19 10.34 1.12 -4.19
C VAL A 19 9.57 0.96 -5.50
N VAL A 20 8.87 2.00 -5.93
CA VAL A 20 8.00 1.96 -7.12
C VAL A 20 8.31 3.09 -8.10
N ALA A 21 8.11 2.85 -9.38
CA ALA A 21 8.04 3.88 -10.41
C ALA A 21 6.59 4.41 -10.51
N PRO A 22 6.28 5.65 -10.06
CA PRO A 22 4.89 6.09 -9.89
C PRO A 22 4.03 6.04 -11.16
N GLY A 23 4.62 6.34 -12.33
CA GLY A 23 3.88 6.30 -13.61
C GLY A 23 3.39 4.91 -14.02
N SER A 24 4.02 3.86 -13.50
CA SER A 24 3.65 2.45 -13.74
C SER A 24 2.62 1.91 -12.74
N TYR A 25 2.34 2.64 -11.65
CA TYR A 25 1.47 2.13 -10.59
C TYR A 25 0.04 1.94 -11.09
N ARG A 26 -0.51 0.76 -10.87
CA ARG A 26 -1.88 0.39 -11.23
C ARG A 26 -2.56 -0.30 -10.07
N ILE A 27 -3.85 -0.01 -9.90
CA ILE A 27 -4.69 -0.64 -8.88
C ILE A 27 -5.87 -1.30 -9.60
N ALA A 28 -6.08 -2.58 -9.34
CA ALA A 28 -7.20 -3.37 -9.84
C ALA A 28 -8.04 -3.84 -8.64
N SER A 29 -9.30 -3.42 -8.60
CA SER A 29 -10.23 -3.83 -7.55
C SER A 29 -11.16 -4.91 -8.07
N GLY A 30 -11.39 -5.99 -7.31
CA GLY A 30 -12.26 -7.08 -7.72
C GLY A 30 -12.65 -7.99 -6.57
N GLY A 31 -13.96 -8.15 -6.35
CA GLY A 31 -14.48 -8.89 -5.20
C GLY A 31 -13.88 -8.34 -3.89
N SER A 32 -13.46 -9.24 -3.00
CA SER A 32 -12.86 -8.88 -1.71
C SER A 32 -11.36 -8.52 -1.77
N VAL A 33 -10.78 -8.38 -2.96
CA VAL A 33 -9.34 -8.13 -3.14
C VAL A 33 -9.10 -6.86 -3.93
N ILE A 34 -8.12 -6.06 -3.49
CA ILE A 34 -7.57 -4.94 -4.24
C ILE A 34 -6.10 -5.24 -4.50
N HIS A 35 -5.77 -5.35 -5.78
CA HIS A 35 -4.43 -5.67 -6.28
C HIS A 35 -3.74 -4.39 -6.73
N HIS A 36 -2.51 -4.18 -6.26
CA HIS A 36 -1.64 -3.08 -6.64
C HIS A 36 -0.42 -3.66 -7.35
N ALA A 37 0.00 -3.04 -8.44
CA ALA A 37 1.19 -3.43 -9.18
C ALA A 37 1.96 -2.18 -9.63
N ALA A 38 3.28 -2.24 -9.59
CA ALA A 38 4.15 -1.21 -10.16
C ALA A 38 5.50 -1.79 -10.58
N GLU A 39 6.11 -1.18 -11.59
CA GLU A 39 7.52 -1.42 -11.90
C GLU A 39 8.42 -0.83 -10.79
N ARG A 40 9.60 -1.43 -10.59
CA ARG A 40 10.62 -0.81 -9.74
C ARG A 40 11.24 0.42 -10.43
N PRO A 41 11.85 1.35 -9.68
CA PRO A 41 12.69 2.40 -10.25
C PRO A 41 13.86 1.84 -11.08
N GLY A 42 14.39 2.64 -12.00
CA GLY A 42 15.44 2.21 -12.95
C GLY A 42 16.75 1.73 -12.32
N GLN A 43 17.05 2.11 -11.07
CA GLN A 43 18.10 1.47 -10.28
C GLN A 43 17.49 0.51 -9.25
N PRO A 44 17.99 -0.73 -9.16
CA PRO A 44 17.51 -1.69 -8.19
C PRO A 44 17.79 -1.18 -6.76
N PRO A 45 16.83 -1.29 -5.83
CA PRO A 45 17.00 -0.81 -4.46
C PRO A 45 18.15 -1.54 -3.75
N ALA A 46 18.79 -0.88 -2.79
CA ALA A 46 19.99 -1.40 -2.12
C ALA A 46 19.77 -2.77 -1.40
N TRP A 47 18.54 -3.05 -0.95
CA TRP A 47 18.17 -4.32 -0.31
C TRP A 47 17.95 -5.46 -1.28
N THR A 48 17.94 -5.20 -2.59
CA THR A 48 17.71 -6.23 -3.59
C THR A 48 18.91 -7.14 -3.82
N GLY A 49 20.08 -6.90 -3.22
CA GLY A 49 21.26 -7.77 -3.33
C GLY A 49 21.75 -8.00 -4.78
N PRO A 50 22.95 -8.56 -4.99
CA PRO A 50 23.37 -8.95 -6.33
C PRO A 50 22.49 -10.09 -6.85
N ASP A 51 22.04 -10.01 -8.10
CA ASP A 51 21.34 -11.11 -8.77
C ASP A 51 22.37 -12.19 -9.15
N THR A 52 22.70 -13.04 -8.19
CA THR A 52 23.85 -13.97 -8.31
C THR A 52 23.51 -15.29 -9.00
N ASP A 53 22.23 -15.61 -9.20
CA ASP A 53 21.83 -16.95 -9.61
C ASP A 53 20.68 -16.98 -10.64
N GLY A 54 20.07 -15.83 -10.98
CA GLY A 54 18.95 -15.78 -11.94
C GLY A 54 17.71 -16.58 -11.50
N THR A 55 17.72 -17.10 -10.27
CA THR A 55 16.70 -17.94 -9.65
C THR A 55 15.77 -17.16 -8.74
N ARG A 56 15.91 -15.82 -8.63
CA ARG A 56 15.03 -15.01 -7.78
C ARG A 56 13.59 -15.21 -8.22
N THR A 57 12.87 -15.95 -7.39
CA THR A 57 11.53 -16.43 -7.69
C THR A 57 10.65 -15.23 -7.97
N ARG A 58 10.03 -15.23 -9.16
CA ARG A 58 9.06 -14.23 -9.58
C ARG A 58 7.86 -14.31 -8.65
N ALA A 59 7.84 -13.50 -7.59
CA ALA A 59 6.62 -13.30 -6.81
C ALA A 59 5.66 -12.46 -7.68
N GLY A 60 4.96 -13.09 -8.61
CA GLY A 60 4.01 -12.41 -9.50
C GLY A 60 3.82 -13.11 -10.87
N ASN A 61 2.64 -12.91 -11.45
CA ASN A 61 2.23 -13.45 -12.76
C ASN A 61 2.97 -12.78 -13.93
N GLY A 62 4.27 -13.04 -14.08
CA GLY A 62 4.98 -12.89 -15.36
C GLY A 62 5.86 -11.65 -15.56
N GLY A 63 5.97 -10.74 -14.60
CA GLY A 63 6.86 -9.56 -14.65
C GLY A 63 7.81 -9.50 -13.46
N GLY A 64 8.77 -10.42 -13.38
CA GLY A 64 9.70 -10.50 -12.24
C GLY A 64 10.52 -9.21 -12.09
N ASP A 65 10.36 -8.55 -10.93
CA ASP A 65 11.16 -7.45 -10.35
C ASP A 65 10.34 -6.19 -9.96
N GLY A 66 9.03 -6.20 -10.17
CA GLY A 66 8.11 -5.13 -9.72
C GLY A 66 7.70 -5.21 -8.25
N TYR A 67 6.95 -4.21 -7.83
CA TYR A 67 6.19 -4.18 -6.58
C TYR A 67 4.79 -4.74 -6.82
N GLU A 68 4.34 -5.61 -5.93
CA GLU A 68 2.99 -6.17 -5.94
C GLU A 68 2.38 -6.05 -4.55
N ALA A 69 1.10 -5.73 -4.43
CA ALA A 69 0.40 -5.79 -3.15
C ALA A 69 -1.04 -6.24 -3.29
N TYR A 70 -1.53 -6.96 -2.30
CA TYR A 70 -2.86 -7.52 -2.24
C TYR A 70 -3.49 -7.11 -0.93
N PHE A 71 -4.40 -6.15 -0.98
CA PHE A 71 -5.32 -5.91 0.12
C PHE A 71 -6.44 -6.95 0.05
N VAL A 72 -6.73 -7.55 1.19
CA VAL A 72 -7.81 -8.52 1.36
C VAL A 72 -8.77 -7.96 2.40
N TRP A 73 -9.98 -7.65 1.94
CA TRP A 73 -11.07 -7.21 2.79
C TRP A 73 -11.32 -8.22 3.91
N PRO A 74 -11.52 -7.77 5.17
CA PRO A 74 -11.76 -6.37 5.54
C PRO A 74 -10.54 -5.57 5.98
N VAL A 75 -9.47 -6.20 6.50
CA VAL A 75 -8.44 -5.48 7.27
C VAL A 75 -7.04 -6.09 7.18
N SER A 76 -6.67 -6.68 6.04
CA SER A 76 -5.34 -7.26 5.87
C SER A 76 -4.72 -6.95 4.51
N ALA A 77 -3.40 -6.93 4.44
CA ALA A 77 -2.71 -6.86 3.16
C ALA A 77 -1.38 -7.62 3.16
N ILE A 78 -0.94 -7.99 1.97
CA ILE A 78 0.38 -8.56 1.70
C ILE A 78 1.05 -7.66 0.68
N GLN A 79 2.29 -7.23 0.94
CA GLN A 79 3.12 -6.49 0.00
C GLN A 79 4.36 -7.30 -0.34
N CYS A 80 4.68 -7.37 -1.62
CA CYS A 80 5.86 -7.98 -2.18
C CYS A 80 6.73 -6.87 -2.77
N TYR A 81 7.81 -6.53 -2.07
CA TYR A 81 8.79 -5.56 -2.52
C TYR A 81 9.78 -6.22 -3.48
N PRO A 82 10.42 -5.44 -4.37
CA PRO A 82 11.56 -5.92 -5.13
C PRO A 82 12.61 -6.56 -4.21
N GLY A 83 13.22 -7.66 -4.67
CA GLY A 83 14.27 -8.35 -3.92
C GLY A 83 13.82 -9.54 -3.07
N GLN A 84 12.59 -10.04 -3.25
CA GLN A 84 11.98 -11.13 -2.44
C GLN A 84 11.71 -10.73 -0.99
N VAL A 85 11.44 -9.45 -0.75
CA VAL A 85 11.06 -8.98 0.57
C VAL A 85 9.54 -8.92 0.65
N VAL A 86 8.96 -9.60 1.63
CA VAL A 86 7.51 -9.59 1.85
C VAL A 86 7.22 -8.91 3.16
N ASN A 87 6.17 -8.10 3.20
CA ASN A 87 5.63 -7.61 4.45
C ASN A 87 4.10 -7.78 4.46
N THR A 88 3.52 -7.84 5.65
CA THR A 88 2.08 -8.02 5.84
C THR A 88 1.53 -6.94 6.76
N PHE A 89 0.33 -6.47 6.45
CA PHE A 89 -0.44 -5.52 7.26
C PHE A 89 -1.64 -6.23 7.88
N ARG A 90 -1.93 -5.88 9.13
CA ARG A 90 -3.23 -6.12 9.77
C ARG A 90 -3.68 -4.86 10.48
N TRP A 91 -4.86 -4.38 10.11
CA TRP A 91 -5.52 -3.29 10.83
C TRP A 91 -6.46 -3.89 11.87
N VAL A 92 -6.27 -3.56 13.14
CA VAL A 92 -7.11 -4.05 14.25
C VAL A 92 -7.92 -2.88 14.78
N PRO A 93 -9.25 -2.84 14.54
CA PRO A 93 -10.11 -1.81 15.11
C PRO A 93 -10.12 -1.91 16.63
N LEU A 94 -9.84 -0.81 17.32
CA LEU A 94 -9.84 -0.74 18.79
C LEU A 94 -10.98 0.14 19.33
N ALA A 95 -11.38 1.15 18.57
CA ALA A 95 -12.52 2.03 18.83
C ALA A 95 -12.97 2.69 17.51
N VAL A 96 -14.04 3.48 17.56
CA VAL A 96 -14.54 4.22 16.37
C VAL A 96 -13.52 5.20 15.78
N ASP A 97 -12.54 5.63 16.57
CA ASP A 97 -11.49 6.60 16.22
C ASP A 97 -10.07 6.06 16.46
N ARG A 98 -9.92 4.74 16.69
CA ARG A 98 -8.61 4.12 16.96
C ARG A 98 -8.46 2.77 16.27
N THR A 99 -7.33 2.62 15.59
CA THR A 99 -6.91 1.40 14.90
C THR A 99 -5.46 1.11 15.23
N LEU A 100 -5.14 -0.13 15.62
CA LEU A 100 -3.77 -0.62 15.71
C LEU A 100 -3.34 -1.14 14.34
N LEU A 101 -2.22 -0.62 13.82
CA LEU A 101 -1.55 -1.22 12.69
C LEU A 101 -0.51 -2.23 13.19
N ILE A 102 -0.64 -3.49 12.77
CA ILE A 102 0.40 -4.50 12.90
C ILE A 102 1.04 -4.67 11.54
N ARG A 103 2.37 -4.49 11.48
CA ARG A 103 3.15 -4.70 10.28
C ARG A 103 4.31 -5.63 10.55
N GLU A 104 4.42 -6.68 9.76
CA GLU A 104 5.41 -7.74 9.93
C GLU A 104 6.22 -7.88 8.64
N TRP A 105 7.53 -8.10 8.78
CA TRP A 105 8.45 -8.30 7.68
C TRP A 105 8.94 -9.75 7.67
N TRP A 106 9.00 -10.33 6.47
CA TRP A 106 9.32 -11.72 6.25
C TRP A 106 10.56 -11.83 5.36
N PHE A 107 11.58 -12.50 5.87
CA PHE A 107 12.85 -12.73 5.19
C PHE A 107 13.17 -14.23 5.19
N ASP A 108 14.05 -14.65 4.29
CA ASP A 108 14.50 -16.03 4.12
C ASP A 108 15.41 -16.53 5.26
N THR A 109 15.98 -15.60 6.01
CA THR A 109 16.95 -15.83 7.08
C THR A 109 16.49 -15.19 8.40
N ALA A 110 16.96 -15.75 9.51
CA ALA A 110 16.60 -15.26 10.85
C ALA A 110 17.31 -13.94 11.21
N ASP A 111 18.56 -13.78 10.75
CA ASP A 111 19.35 -12.58 10.97
C ASP A 111 19.25 -11.64 9.76
N LEU A 112 18.84 -10.40 10.00
CA LEU A 112 18.75 -9.40 8.94
C LEU A 112 20.14 -8.94 8.51
N THR A 113 20.35 -8.83 7.21
CA THR A 113 21.45 -8.04 6.66
C THR A 113 21.27 -6.56 7.02
N GLU A 114 22.37 -5.80 7.00
CA GLU A 114 22.30 -4.34 7.24
C GLU A 114 21.34 -3.64 6.26
N ALA A 115 21.30 -4.07 5.00
CA ALA A 115 20.39 -3.51 4.00
C ALA A 115 18.92 -3.82 4.29
N GLN A 116 18.60 -5.03 4.76
CA GLN A 116 17.23 -5.40 5.16
C GLN A 116 16.81 -4.67 6.44
N SER A 117 17.71 -4.54 7.42
CA SER A 117 17.44 -3.76 8.63
C SER A 117 17.16 -2.29 8.30
N ARG A 118 17.96 -1.68 7.42
CA ARG A 118 17.73 -0.31 6.94
C ARG A 118 16.41 -0.18 6.19
N LEU A 119 16.06 -1.14 5.33
CA LEU A 119 14.76 -1.15 4.66
C LEU A 119 13.60 -1.07 5.65
N VAL A 120 13.60 -1.92 6.70
CA VAL A 120 12.53 -1.92 7.72
C VAL A 120 12.47 -0.59 8.46
N SER A 121 13.62 -0.04 8.86
CA SER A 121 13.69 1.25 9.55
C SER A 121 13.25 2.42 8.67
N ASP A 122 13.78 2.52 7.46
CA ASP A 122 13.48 3.60 6.52
C ASP A 122 11.98 3.62 6.17
N ASP A 123 11.39 2.46 5.92
CA ASP A 123 9.98 2.37 5.61
C ASP A 123 9.10 2.85 6.79
N TRP A 124 9.46 2.49 8.03
CA TRP A 124 8.75 2.94 9.22
C TRP A 124 8.88 4.45 9.44
N GLU A 125 10.10 4.99 9.33
CA GLU A 125 10.40 6.41 9.56
C GLU A 125 9.86 7.33 8.47
N ASN A 126 9.64 6.79 7.27
CA ASN A 126 9.08 7.53 6.14
C ASN A 126 7.63 7.12 5.91
N THR A 127 7.37 6.15 5.03
CA THR A 127 6.03 5.86 4.49
C THR A 127 4.98 5.61 5.57
N VAL A 128 5.27 4.79 6.58
CA VAL A 128 4.30 4.50 7.66
C VAL A 128 4.05 5.73 8.54
N ALA A 129 5.10 6.45 8.93
CA ALA A 129 4.97 7.66 9.75
C ALA A 129 4.22 8.79 9.00
N GLU A 130 4.50 8.96 7.71
CA GLU A 130 3.80 9.88 6.81
C GLU A 130 2.30 9.56 6.75
N ASP A 131 1.96 8.28 6.60
CA ASP A 131 0.56 7.83 6.58
C ASP A 131 -0.17 8.10 7.89
N PHE A 132 0.47 7.83 9.04
CA PHE A 132 -0.09 8.18 10.34
C PHE A 132 -0.41 9.67 10.44
N GLY A 133 0.51 10.54 10.01
CA GLY A 133 0.29 11.98 9.97
C GLY A 133 -0.97 12.37 9.16
N ILE A 134 -1.16 11.72 8.00
CA ILE A 134 -2.32 11.96 7.13
C ILE A 134 -3.61 11.47 7.78
N VAL A 135 -3.68 10.20 8.17
CA VAL A 135 -4.94 9.60 8.65
C VAL A 135 -5.38 10.21 9.97
N GLU A 136 -4.46 10.57 10.86
CA GLU A 136 -4.79 11.28 12.10
C GLU A 136 -5.30 12.70 11.82
N SER A 137 -4.73 13.38 10.82
CA SER A 137 -5.20 14.70 10.40
C SER A 137 -6.60 14.64 9.80
N VAL A 138 -6.85 13.65 8.93
CA VAL A 138 -8.18 13.38 8.37
C VAL A 138 -9.17 13.07 9.49
N GLN A 139 -8.83 12.18 10.43
CA GLN A 139 -9.70 11.83 11.56
C GLN A 139 -10.10 13.05 12.40
N ARG A 140 -9.16 13.96 12.69
CA ARG A 140 -9.48 15.23 13.37
C ARG A 140 -10.41 16.12 12.53
N GLY A 141 -10.19 16.17 11.22
CA GLY A 141 -11.01 16.94 10.27
C GLY A 141 -12.45 16.44 10.19
N VAL A 142 -12.65 15.13 10.01
CA VAL A 142 -13.99 14.52 9.87
C VAL A 142 -14.82 14.58 11.16
N ALA A 143 -14.17 14.70 12.32
CA ALA A 143 -14.85 14.91 13.61
C ALA A 143 -15.45 16.33 13.76
N SER A 144 -15.11 17.28 12.87
CA SER A 144 -15.66 18.63 12.90
C SER A 144 -17.12 18.65 12.46
N ARG A 145 -17.96 19.43 13.16
CA ARG A 145 -19.36 19.68 12.76
C ARG A 145 -19.50 20.41 11.42
N GLY A 146 -18.43 21.06 10.94
CA GLY A 146 -18.40 21.73 9.65
C GLY A 146 -17.95 20.82 8.50
N TYR A 147 -17.58 19.57 8.78
CA TYR A 147 -17.17 18.64 7.74
C TYR A 147 -18.35 18.28 6.84
N THR A 148 -18.09 18.26 5.53
CA THR A 148 -18.97 17.72 4.52
C THR A 148 -18.11 16.86 3.60
N PRO A 149 -18.48 15.60 3.31
CA PRO A 149 -17.70 14.75 2.41
C PRO A 149 -17.49 15.42 1.05
N GLY A 150 -16.23 15.39 0.59
CA GLY A 150 -15.87 15.80 -0.77
C GLY A 150 -16.07 14.66 -1.78
N PRO A 151 -16.08 14.97 -3.09
CA PRO A 151 -16.09 13.95 -4.12
C PRO A 151 -14.74 13.20 -4.15
N LEU A 152 -14.78 11.92 -4.52
CA LEU A 152 -13.59 11.17 -4.89
C LEU A 152 -13.09 11.62 -6.27
N ILE A 153 -11.78 11.60 -6.48
CA ILE A 153 -11.17 11.87 -7.78
C ILE A 153 -11.08 10.56 -8.56
N GLU A 154 -12.07 10.27 -9.41
CA GLU A 154 -12.12 9.01 -10.17
C GLU A 154 -11.73 9.20 -11.63
N ASP A 155 -10.93 8.28 -12.18
CA ASP A 155 -10.65 8.22 -13.62
C ASP A 155 -11.82 7.50 -14.33
N PRO A 156 -12.54 8.16 -15.27
CA PRO A 156 -13.67 7.55 -15.98
C PRO A 156 -13.29 6.37 -16.88
N SER A 157 -12.01 6.22 -17.23
CA SER A 157 -11.52 5.07 -18.00
C SER A 157 -11.52 3.78 -17.18
N GLY A 158 -11.64 3.87 -15.86
CA GLY A 158 -11.53 2.75 -14.93
C GLY A 158 -10.08 2.32 -14.65
N VAL A 159 -9.09 2.99 -15.24
CA VAL A 159 -7.67 2.73 -14.94
C VAL A 159 -7.29 3.48 -13.68
N CYS A 160 -7.18 2.76 -12.55
CA CYS A 160 -6.76 3.36 -11.30
C CYS A 160 -5.21 3.44 -11.23
N GLY A 161 -4.68 4.66 -11.05
CA GLY A 161 -3.25 4.93 -10.88
C GLY A 161 -2.99 6.01 -9.83
N VAL A 162 -1.79 6.61 -9.83
CA VAL A 162 -1.37 7.63 -8.84
C VAL A 162 -2.10 8.98 -8.93
N HIS A 163 -3.12 9.09 -9.77
CA HIS A 163 -3.90 10.31 -10.00
C HIS A 163 -5.40 10.10 -9.81
N SER A 164 -5.80 8.98 -9.19
CA SER A 164 -7.20 8.61 -9.03
C SER A 164 -7.44 7.80 -7.75
N GLU A 165 -8.67 7.82 -7.26
CA GLU A 165 -9.14 7.20 -6.02
C GLU A 165 -10.20 6.11 -6.28
N ASN A 166 -10.31 5.57 -7.50
CA ASN A 166 -11.35 4.59 -7.88
C ASN A 166 -11.44 3.39 -6.92
N SER A 167 -10.33 2.93 -6.36
CA SER A 167 -10.30 1.83 -5.37
C SER A 167 -10.91 2.20 -4.02
N VAL A 168 -10.96 3.49 -3.65
CA VAL A 168 -11.66 3.96 -2.44
C VAL A 168 -13.17 3.78 -2.61
N SER A 169 -13.69 4.04 -3.81
CA SER A 169 -15.10 3.80 -4.15
C SER A 169 -15.46 2.31 -3.97
N HIS A 170 -14.64 1.41 -4.51
CA HIS A 170 -14.81 -0.04 -4.33
C HIS A 170 -14.77 -0.48 -2.85
N LEU A 171 -13.91 0.13 -2.02
CA LEU A 171 -13.91 -0.14 -0.58
C LEU A 171 -15.19 0.31 0.14
N GLN A 172 -15.74 1.45 -0.28
CA GLN A 172 -17.01 1.94 0.26
C GLN A 172 -18.14 0.98 -0.12
N ASP A 173 -18.16 0.47 -1.35
CA ASP A 173 -19.13 -0.55 -1.79
C ASP A 173 -19.02 -1.82 -0.94
N LEU A 174 -17.81 -2.37 -0.75
CA LEU A 174 -17.59 -3.55 0.12
C LEU A 174 -18.07 -3.32 1.56
N LEU A 175 -17.86 -2.12 2.10
CA LEU A 175 -18.35 -1.75 3.43
C LEU A 175 -19.88 -1.72 3.47
N LEU A 176 -20.53 -1.04 2.51
CA LEU A 176 -21.98 -0.94 2.44
C LEU A 176 -22.63 -2.31 2.26
N GLU A 177 -22.10 -3.14 1.37
CA GLU A 177 -22.53 -4.53 1.18
C GLU A 177 -22.41 -5.35 2.47
N SER A 178 -21.33 -5.17 3.23
CA SER A 178 -21.09 -5.88 4.49
C SER A 178 -22.03 -5.42 5.63
N LEU A 179 -22.53 -4.19 5.57
CA LEU A 179 -23.53 -3.66 6.51
C LEU A 179 -24.96 -4.14 6.15
N GLY A 180 -25.21 -4.54 4.89
CA GLY A 180 -26.52 -4.96 4.38
C GLY A 180 -27.53 -3.80 4.26
N ASP A 181 -28.81 -4.12 3.99
CA ASP A 181 -29.95 -3.16 4.01
C ASP A 181 -30.28 -2.63 5.43
N ALA A 182 -29.32 -2.65 6.36
CA ALA A 182 -29.51 -2.16 7.72
C ALA A 182 -29.32 -0.64 7.79
N VAL A 183 -30.14 0.11 7.03
CA VAL A 183 -30.44 1.54 7.22
C VAL A 183 -31.94 1.76 7.01
#